data_AF-A0A2G9PVN2-F1
#
_entry.id   AF-A0A2G9PVN2-F1
#
_cell.length_a   1.000
_cell.length_b   1.000
_cell.length_c   1.000
_cell.angle_alpha   90.00
_cell.angle_beta   90.00
_cell.angle_gamma   90.00
#
_symmetry.space_group_name_H-M   'P 1'
#
loop_
_entity.id
_entity.type
_entity.pdbx_description
1 polymer ?
#
loop_
_entity_poly.entity_id
_entity_poly.type
_entity_poly.pdbx_seq_one_letter_code
_entity_poly.pdbx_strand_id
1 'polypeptide(L)'
;MRKEMIIFVLIIGFTLATGLSNVSAQNTICCEKTNSGAYCQNVPAEECDPGYRQVPTSCDATSFCQEGTCYDSTEGTCADNTPQLVCNQNGGVWSLESPPQCGLGCCTLGDQAAFVTLVRCKRLSSFLGLQTDYNQNINNELECIASVQGQEKGACVFETDFERDCDFTTKEECNLRGDGEFYSGTLCSAEELGTICGPTTETMCAPGKDEVYFKDTCGNPGNIYDATKVEDQEYWTNVKRKDESCGFGQGNANNRDCGNCDYLEGSFCRDENSAGTSPRYGDYICADLNCIDESGQERNHGESWCISDDKGGDGQDRVGSRFFRYLCINGEVVSEPCADFRNEVCIEEVVETSGGEFSQAACRVNRWQDCLAQTEEDDCLNTDRRDCYWNDKAIFASNKGRGVCLPVTSPGLEFWNSEESQGICAQANVECVVTFEKGLFGGEECKDNCECIEEGWIERQGEVCTAIGDCGYNVNWAGDEGYKKGYEYRINGKLQKNR
;
A
#
# COMPACT_ATOMS: atom_id res chain seq x y z
N MET A 1 -84.49 1.74 -27.29
CA MET A 1 -84.42 1.34 -25.87
C MET A 1 -83.14 0.54 -25.67
N ARG A 2 -82.12 1.17 -25.08
CA ARG A 2 -80.91 0.51 -24.59
C ARG A 2 -80.55 1.27 -23.32
N LYS A 3 -80.84 0.66 -22.17
CA LYS A 3 -80.55 1.23 -20.85
C LYS A 3 -79.13 0.82 -20.48
N GLU A 4 -78.29 1.80 -20.21
CA GLU A 4 -76.99 1.61 -19.59
C GLU A 4 -77.19 1.20 -18.12
N MET A 5 -76.41 0.22 -17.68
CA MET A 5 -76.40 -0.28 -16.31
C MET A 5 -75.03 0.07 -15.70
N ILE A 6 -75.05 1.07 -14.83
CA ILE A 6 -73.90 1.53 -14.04
C ILE A 6 -73.65 0.50 -12.93
N ILE A 7 -72.44 -0.06 -12.88
CA ILE A 7 -71.96 -0.93 -11.79
C ILE A 7 -71.24 -0.05 -10.77
N PHE A 8 -71.76 -0.03 -9.54
CA PHE A 8 -71.17 0.59 -8.35
C PHE A 8 -70.23 -0.44 -7.68
N VAL A 9 -68.94 -0.17 -7.63
CA VAL A 9 -67.95 -0.96 -6.88
C VAL A 9 -67.73 -0.31 -5.51
N LEU A 10 -68.07 -1.05 -4.45
CA LEU A 10 -67.84 -0.70 -3.04
C LEU A 10 -66.42 -1.11 -2.67
N ILE A 11 -65.50 -0.14 -2.54
CA ILE A 11 -64.16 -0.35 -1.96
C ILE A 11 -64.25 -0.05 -0.46
N ILE A 12 -64.11 -1.09 0.35
CA ILE A 12 -63.98 -1.02 1.81
C ILE A 12 -62.52 -0.67 2.12
N GLY A 13 -62.30 0.50 2.74
CA GLY A 13 -60.99 0.98 3.15
C GLY A 13 -60.46 0.24 4.38
N PHE A 14 -59.25 -0.31 4.24
CA PHE A 14 -58.43 -0.80 5.35
C PHE A 14 -57.32 0.24 5.58
N THR A 15 -57.51 1.14 6.54
CA THR A 15 -56.48 2.09 6.97
C THR A 15 -55.48 1.38 7.87
N LEU A 16 -54.32 1.02 7.30
CA LEU A 16 -53.12 0.64 8.05
C LEU A 16 -52.47 1.93 8.56
N ALA A 17 -52.54 2.16 9.88
CA ALA A 17 -51.75 3.20 10.53
C ALA A 17 -50.31 2.67 10.69
N THR A 18 -49.42 3.02 9.77
CA THR A 18 -47.98 2.86 9.97
C THR A 18 -47.50 4.01 10.86
N GLY A 19 -47.05 3.68 12.06
CA GLY A 19 -46.31 4.61 12.91
C GLY A 19 -45.02 5.01 12.22
N LEU A 20 -44.89 6.30 11.92
CA LEU A 20 -43.62 6.91 11.54
C LEU A 20 -42.77 7.00 12.82
N SER A 21 -41.79 6.11 12.95
CA SER A 21 -40.69 6.32 13.88
C SER A 21 -39.88 7.51 13.36
N ASN A 22 -39.85 8.60 14.12
CA ASN A 22 -38.93 9.70 13.85
C ASN A 22 -37.49 9.18 14.03
N VAL A 23 -36.75 9.03 12.93
CA VAL A 23 -35.29 8.93 12.97
C VAL A 23 -34.79 10.30 13.42
N SER A 24 -34.29 10.43 14.65
CA SER A 24 -33.56 11.65 15.01
C SER A 24 -32.22 11.58 14.29
N ALA A 25 -31.98 12.50 13.35
CA ALA A 25 -30.63 12.75 12.88
C ALA A 25 -29.76 13.09 14.10
N GLN A 26 -28.78 12.25 14.42
CA GLN A 26 -27.74 12.65 15.37
C GLN A 26 -26.97 13.79 14.71
N ASN A 27 -26.86 14.93 15.39
CA ASN A 27 -26.05 16.05 14.92
C ASN A 27 -24.58 15.67 15.05
N THR A 28 -23.97 15.24 13.94
CA THR A 28 -22.52 15.03 13.84
C THR A 28 -21.80 16.38 13.82
N ILE A 29 -20.63 16.44 14.45
CA ILE A 29 -19.73 17.59 14.45
C ILE A 29 -18.44 17.24 13.71
N CYS A 30 -17.65 18.25 13.35
CA CYS A 30 -16.33 18.02 12.80
C CYS A 30 -15.34 17.83 13.93
N CYS A 31 -14.62 16.74 13.80
CA CYS A 31 -13.57 16.36 14.69
C CYS A 31 -12.20 16.58 14.04
N GLU A 32 -11.37 17.46 14.60
CA GLU A 32 -9.98 17.60 14.15
C GLU A 32 -9.25 16.27 14.28
N LYS A 33 -9.40 15.65 15.44
CA LYS A 33 -8.93 14.30 15.72
C LYS A 33 -9.99 13.62 16.58
N THR A 34 -10.44 12.47 16.11
CA THR A 34 -11.31 11.60 16.91
C THR A 34 -10.51 10.99 18.05
N ASN A 35 -11.20 10.53 19.08
CA ASN A 35 -10.61 9.71 20.13
C ASN A 35 -9.85 8.49 19.53
N SER A 36 -10.35 7.95 18.41
CA SER A 36 -9.72 6.85 17.64
C SER A 36 -8.46 7.22 16.83
N GLY A 37 -7.99 8.46 16.89
CA GLY A 37 -6.80 8.92 16.18
C GLY A 37 -7.01 9.30 14.71
N ALA A 38 -8.19 9.01 14.14
CA ALA A 38 -8.55 9.47 12.81
C ALA A 38 -8.71 11.00 12.80
N TYR A 39 -8.09 11.64 11.80
CA TYR A 39 -8.22 13.07 11.60
C TYR A 39 -9.42 13.38 10.72
N CYS A 40 -10.08 14.51 10.98
CA CYS A 40 -11.06 15.10 10.07
C CYS A 40 -12.31 14.25 9.81
N GLN A 41 -12.94 13.79 10.88
CA GLN A 41 -14.14 12.95 10.79
C GLN A 41 -15.41 13.69 11.23
N ASN A 42 -16.50 13.43 10.52
CA ASN A 42 -17.84 13.86 10.91
C ASN A 42 -18.42 12.84 11.90
N VAL A 43 -18.26 13.09 13.20
CA VAL A 43 -18.66 12.16 14.26
C VAL A 43 -19.48 12.85 15.35
N PRO A 44 -20.23 12.12 16.19
CA PRO A 44 -20.81 12.67 17.41
C PRO A 44 -19.76 13.42 18.26
N ALA A 45 -20.18 14.46 18.99
CA ALA A 45 -19.25 15.29 19.76
C ALA A 45 -18.47 14.53 20.85
N GLU A 46 -19.06 13.47 21.37
CA GLU A 46 -18.42 12.56 22.31
C GLU A 46 -17.28 11.73 21.72
N GLU A 47 -17.21 11.59 20.40
CA GLU A 47 -16.14 10.84 19.70
C GLU A 47 -14.91 11.70 19.39
N CYS A 48 -14.91 12.97 19.83
CA CYS A 48 -13.81 13.89 19.63
C CYS A 48 -12.81 13.96 20.75
N ASP A 49 -11.53 13.91 20.37
CA ASP A 49 -10.42 14.06 21.30
C ASP A 49 -10.48 15.46 21.93
N PRO A 50 -10.66 15.54 23.27
CA PRO A 50 -10.81 16.82 23.97
C PRO A 50 -9.54 17.69 23.91
N GLY A 51 -8.39 17.13 23.51
CA GLY A 51 -7.13 17.85 23.28
C GLY A 51 -7.04 18.53 21.92
N TYR A 52 -7.97 18.26 20.99
CA TYR A 52 -7.98 18.79 19.63
C TYR A 52 -9.24 19.63 19.37
N ARG A 53 -9.29 20.33 18.22
CA ARG A 53 -10.45 21.16 17.89
C ARG A 53 -11.63 20.28 17.53
N GLN A 54 -12.78 20.73 17.99
CA GLN A 54 -14.08 20.19 17.60
C GLN A 54 -14.99 21.36 17.25
N VAL A 55 -15.73 21.23 16.15
CA VAL A 55 -16.56 22.33 15.64
C VAL A 55 -17.93 21.77 15.26
N PRO A 56 -19.04 22.36 15.73
CA PRO A 56 -20.39 21.85 15.49
C PRO A 56 -20.88 22.14 14.06
N THR A 57 -20.17 21.64 13.07
CA THR A 57 -20.40 21.74 11.62
C THR A 57 -19.76 20.53 10.94
N SER A 58 -20.00 20.28 9.65
CA SER A 58 -19.29 19.21 8.95
C SER A 58 -17.80 19.53 8.74
N CYS A 59 -16.93 18.53 8.63
CA CYS A 59 -15.50 18.73 8.45
C CYS A 59 -15.14 19.45 7.16
N ASP A 60 -15.89 19.22 6.10
CA ASP A 60 -15.78 19.94 4.82
C ASP A 60 -16.04 21.44 4.97
N ALA A 61 -16.75 21.85 6.04
CA ALA A 61 -17.02 23.25 6.36
C ALA A 61 -16.00 23.87 7.35
N THR A 62 -14.98 23.12 7.75
CA THR A 62 -13.88 23.60 8.60
C THR A 62 -12.61 23.79 7.80
N SER A 63 -11.79 24.79 8.14
CA SER A 63 -10.57 25.08 7.38
C SER A 63 -9.48 24.01 7.58
N PHE A 64 -9.33 23.46 8.78
CA PHE A 64 -8.25 22.52 9.11
C PHE A 64 -8.48 21.09 8.59
N CYS A 65 -9.73 20.75 8.28
CA CYS A 65 -10.13 19.49 7.66
C CYS A 65 -10.65 19.65 6.24
N GLN A 66 -10.46 20.83 5.68
CA GLN A 66 -10.72 21.06 4.28
C GLN A 66 -9.79 20.17 3.45
N GLU A 67 -10.38 19.40 2.54
CA GLU A 67 -9.64 18.64 1.54
C GLU A 67 -9.09 19.60 0.50
N GLY A 68 -7.87 19.33 0.08
CA GLY A 68 -7.15 20.10 -0.93
C GLY A 68 -5.94 19.32 -1.41
N THR A 69 -4.99 20.01 -2.02
CA THR A 69 -3.77 19.39 -2.51
C THR A 69 -2.65 19.62 -1.50
N CYS A 70 -2.00 18.54 -1.07
CA CYS A 70 -0.79 18.59 -0.28
C CYS A 70 0.45 18.50 -1.17
N TYR A 71 1.33 19.50 -1.10
CA TYR A 71 2.58 19.53 -1.84
C TYR A 71 3.78 19.27 -0.91
N ASP A 72 4.55 18.23 -1.21
CA ASP A 72 5.84 17.98 -0.56
C ASP A 72 6.96 18.67 -1.35
N SER A 73 7.52 19.74 -0.78
CA SER A 73 8.61 20.49 -1.42
C SER A 73 9.96 19.78 -1.46
N THR A 74 10.12 18.69 -0.70
CA THR A 74 11.36 17.89 -0.60
C THR A 74 11.36 16.78 -1.65
N GLU A 75 10.25 16.07 -1.78
CA GLU A 75 10.07 14.98 -2.75
C GLU A 75 9.61 15.50 -4.12
N GLY A 76 8.96 16.67 -4.14
CA GLY A 76 8.32 17.23 -5.33
C GLY A 76 6.99 16.53 -5.68
N THR A 77 6.35 15.85 -4.73
CA THR A 77 5.11 15.10 -4.96
C THR A 77 3.89 15.89 -4.51
N CYS A 78 2.74 15.60 -5.12
CA CYS A 78 1.46 16.18 -4.76
C CYS A 78 0.44 15.09 -4.49
N ALA A 79 -0.29 15.23 -3.39
CA ALA A 79 -1.38 14.35 -3.01
C ALA A 79 -2.67 15.16 -2.97
N ASP A 80 -3.61 14.83 -3.84
CA ASP A 80 -4.94 15.43 -3.83
C ASP A 80 -5.81 14.85 -2.71
N ASN A 81 -6.96 15.50 -2.44
CA ASN A 81 -7.93 15.11 -1.41
C ASN A 81 -7.29 14.91 -0.02
N THR A 82 -6.23 15.65 0.28
CA THR A 82 -5.51 15.55 1.55
C THR A 82 -6.04 16.62 2.51
N PRO A 83 -6.44 16.28 3.74
CA PRO A 83 -6.83 17.28 4.74
C PRO A 83 -5.67 18.22 5.10
N GLN A 84 -5.98 19.51 5.27
CA GLN A 84 -4.97 20.55 5.58
C GLN A 84 -4.06 20.19 6.75
N LEU A 85 -4.63 19.67 7.84
CA LEU A 85 -3.88 19.30 9.02
C LEU A 85 -2.88 18.17 8.76
N VAL A 86 -3.31 17.11 8.07
CA VAL A 86 -2.48 15.93 7.74
C VAL A 86 -1.29 16.36 6.89
N CYS A 87 -1.54 17.20 5.88
CA CYS A 87 -0.49 17.74 5.03
C CYS A 87 0.58 18.49 5.82
N ASN A 88 0.16 19.42 6.69
CA ASN A 88 1.07 20.26 7.45
C ASN A 88 1.88 19.45 8.48
N GLN A 89 1.29 18.39 9.05
CA GLN A 89 1.99 17.51 10.01
C GLN A 89 3.11 16.69 9.33
N ASN A 90 2.89 16.27 8.08
CA ASN A 90 3.89 15.57 7.29
C ASN A 90 4.92 16.52 6.66
N GLY A 91 4.95 17.80 7.06
CA GLY A 91 5.89 18.79 6.55
C GLY A 91 5.57 19.30 5.14
N GLY A 92 4.40 18.95 4.59
CA GLY A 92 3.90 19.43 3.31
C GLY A 92 3.27 20.83 3.40
N VAL A 93 3.07 21.45 2.24
CA VAL A 93 2.38 22.73 2.09
C VAL A 93 1.01 22.47 1.46
N TRP A 94 -0.05 22.81 2.18
CA TRP A 94 -1.42 22.59 1.73
C TRP A 94 -2.00 23.79 0.97
N SER A 95 -2.79 23.53 -0.07
CA SER A 95 -3.63 24.52 -0.73
C SER A 95 -4.99 23.96 -1.14
N LEU A 96 -6.00 24.85 -1.22
CA LEU A 96 -7.37 24.46 -1.58
C LEU A 96 -7.48 23.94 -3.01
N GLU A 97 -6.79 24.60 -3.94
CA GLU A 97 -6.68 24.16 -5.33
C GLU A 97 -5.25 23.65 -5.56
N SER A 98 -5.10 22.78 -6.56
CA SER A 98 -3.78 22.29 -6.97
C SER A 98 -2.86 23.48 -7.29
N PRO A 99 -1.79 23.66 -6.52
CA PRO A 99 -0.92 24.82 -6.68
C PRO A 99 -0.07 24.67 -7.94
N PRO A 100 0.49 25.76 -8.51
CA PRO A 100 1.29 25.70 -9.73
C PRO A 100 2.47 24.73 -9.68
N GLN A 101 3.01 24.47 -8.48
CA GLN A 101 4.10 23.52 -8.22
C GLN A 101 3.73 22.06 -8.52
N CYS A 102 2.43 21.74 -8.47
CA CYS A 102 1.88 20.43 -8.82
C CYS A 102 1.59 20.28 -10.32
N GLY A 103 1.84 21.33 -11.12
CA GLY A 103 1.76 21.24 -12.57
C GLY A 103 2.75 20.20 -13.08
N LEU A 104 2.22 19.14 -13.68
CA LEU A 104 3.00 18.11 -14.34
C LEU A 104 3.55 18.61 -15.68
N GLY A 105 4.68 18.07 -16.07
CA GLY A 105 5.37 18.36 -17.30
C GLY A 105 6.33 17.23 -17.62
N CYS A 106 6.92 17.27 -18.80
CA CYS A 106 7.83 16.23 -19.20
C CYS A 106 9.24 16.49 -18.65
N CYS A 107 9.73 15.59 -17.82
CA CYS A 107 11.11 15.58 -17.34
C CYS A 107 11.96 14.67 -18.22
N THR A 108 12.87 15.22 -19.01
CA THR A 108 13.83 14.43 -19.79
C THR A 108 14.95 13.96 -18.87
N LEU A 109 15.22 12.65 -18.87
CA LEU A 109 16.25 11.99 -18.08
C LEU A 109 17.18 11.23 -19.03
N GLY A 110 18.01 11.97 -19.75
CA GLY A 110 18.84 11.41 -20.82
C GLY A 110 17.98 11.06 -22.02
N ASP A 111 17.77 9.76 -22.25
CA ASP A 111 16.92 9.25 -23.34
C ASP A 111 15.60 8.65 -22.87
N GLN A 112 15.30 8.81 -21.58
CA GLN A 112 14.00 8.54 -21.00
C GLN A 112 13.31 9.85 -20.66
N ALA A 113 12.01 9.75 -20.39
CA ALA A 113 11.27 10.86 -19.86
C ALA A 113 10.26 10.41 -18.81
N ALA A 114 10.04 11.24 -17.81
CA ALA A 114 9.08 11.03 -16.74
C ALA A 114 8.09 12.20 -16.69
N PHE A 115 6.79 11.91 -16.65
CA PHE A 115 5.76 12.94 -16.55
C PHE A 115 5.49 13.29 -15.08
N VAL A 116 6.27 14.22 -14.55
CA VAL A 116 6.35 14.54 -13.11
C VAL A 116 6.33 16.04 -12.87
N THR A 117 6.37 16.49 -11.61
CA THR A 117 6.52 17.93 -11.30
C THR A 117 7.96 18.40 -11.55
N LEU A 118 8.16 19.72 -11.67
CA LEU A 118 9.51 20.30 -11.82
C LEU A 118 10.45 19.94 -10.66
N VAL A 119 9.95 19.91 -9.42
CA VAL A 119 10.80 19.61 -8.25
C VAL A 119 11.17 18.13 -8.23
N ARG A 120 10.22 17.25 -8.59
CA ARG A 120 10.52 15.82 -8.75
C ARG A 120 11.55 15.60 -9.86
N CYS A 121 11.41 16.31 -10.98
CA CYS A 121 12.35 16.26 -12.08
C CYS A 121 13.77 16.64 -11.64
N LYS A 122 13.93 17.78 -10.94
CA LYS A 122 15.24 18.21 -10.41
C LYS A 122 15.89 17.14 -9.54
N ARG A 123 15.10 16.47 -8.70
CA ARG A 123 15.58 15.40 -7.83
C ARG A 123 16.04 14.18 -8.63
N LEU A 124 15.23 13.73 -9.58
CA LEU A 124 15.56 12.60 -10.46
C LEU A 124 16.82 12.91 -11.28
N SER A 125 16.90 14.07 -11.93
CA SER A 125 18.10 14.48 -12.67
C SER A 125 19.33 14.55 -11.77
N SER A 126 19.22 15.15 -10.57
CA SER A 126 20.34 15.23 -9.63
C SER A 126 20.80 13.85 -9.13
N PHE A 127 19.86 12.93 -8.90
CA PHE A 127 20.18 11.56 -8.49
C PHE A 127 20.94 10.81 -9.59
N LEU A 128 20.57 11.04 -10.85
CA LEU A 128 21.20 10.45 -12.03
C LEU A 128 22.44 11.22 -12.54
N GLY A 129 22.81 12.33 -11.89
CA GLY A 129 23.94 13.17 -12.32
C GLY A 129 23.68 13.96 -13.62
N LEU A 130 22.42 14.14 -14.01
CA LEU A 130 21.99 14.83 -15.23
C LEU A 130 21.62 16.29 -14.96
N GLN A 131 21.73 17.15 -15.98
CA GLN A 131 21.11 18.48 -15.91
C GLN A 131 19.59 18.35 -15.95
N THR A 132 18.88 19.19 -15.20
CA THR A 132 17.41 19.21 -15.23
C THR A 132 16.91 19.75 -16.57
N ASP A 133 16.22 18.89 -17.31
CA ASP A 133 15.47 19.26 -18.51
C ASP A 133 13.97 18.99 -18.28
N TYR A 134 13.17 20.06 -18.31
CA TYR A 134 11.75 20.03 -17.96
C TYR A 134 10.91 20.86 -18.92
N ASN A 135 10.05 20.19 -19.67
CA ASN A 135 9.16 20.79 -20.65
C ASN A 135 7.71 20.83 -20.15
N GLN A 136 7.27 22.02 -19.74
CA GLN A 136 5.89 22.29 -19.29
C GLN A 136 4.86 22.33 -20.42
N ASN A 137 5.27 22.36 -21.69
CA ASN A 137 4.34 22.41 -22.81
C ASN A 137 3.77 21.02 -23.16
N ILE A 138 4.44 19.96 -22.70
CA ILE A 138 3.96 18.59 -22.84
C ILE A 138 3.05 18.31 -21.66
N ASN A 139 1.77 18.04 -21.93
CA ASN A 139 0.72 17.97 -20.91
C ASN A 139 0.17 16.55 -20.67
N ASN A 140 0.82 15.54 -21.23
CA ASN A 140 0.45 14.16 -21.01
C ASN A 140 1.68 13.24 -21.07
N GLU A 141 1.57 12.10 -20.41
CA GLU A 141 2.64 11.13 -20.28
C GLU A 141 3.04 10.49 -21.62
N LEU A 142 2.07 10.20 -22.48
CA LEU A 142 2.34 9.57 -23.78
C LEU A 142 3.19 10.47 -24.68
N GLU A 143 2.87 11.76 -24.78
CA GLU A 143 3.63 12.75 -25.52
C GLU A 143 5.00 13.00 -24.87
N CYS A 144 5.08 12.91 -23.54
CA CYS A 144 6.35 13.04 -22.82
C CYS A 144 7.31 11.91 -23.20
N ILE A 145 6.85 10.66 -23.11
CA ILE A 145 7.62 9.50 -23.55
C ILE A 145 7.97 9.62 -25.05
N ALA A 146 7.02 10.03 -25.89
CA ALA A 146 7.25 10.20 -27.34
C ALA A 146 8.31 11.28 -27.67
N SER A 147 8.44 12.31 -26.82
CA SER A 147 9.38 13.42 -27.02
C SER A 147 10.85 13.01 -26.97
N VAL A 148 11.16 11.93 -26.25
CA VAL A 148 12.51 11.35 -26.16
C VAL A 148 12.69 10.12 -27.04
N GLN A 149 11.59 9.43 -27.39
CA GLN A 149 11.58 8.33 -28.38
C GLN A 149 12.01 8.78 -29.80
N GLY A 150 12.12 10.09 -30.04
CA GLY A 150 12.53 10.67 -31.33
C GLY A 150 13.93 11.28 -31.38
N GLN A 151 14.75 11.17 -30.33
CA GLN A 151 16.14 11.63 -30.42
C GLN A 151 16.95 10.63 -31.25
N GLU A 152 17.24 10.99 -32.51
CA GLU A 152 18.19 10.25 -33.35
C GLU A 152 19.52 10.15 -32.60
N LYS A 153 19.87 8.95 -32.13
CA LYS A 153 21.17 8.62 -31.57
C LYS A 153 22.07 8.00 -32.62
N GLY A 154 23.37 8.23 -32.48
CA GLY A 154 24.34 7.81 -33.46
C GLY A 154 25.75 8.26 -33.11
N ALA A 155 26.68 7.89 -33.98
CA ALA A 155 28.08 8.26 -33.86
C ALA A 155 28.24 9.75 -34.19
N CYS A 156 28.77 10.54 -33.26
CA CYS A 156 29.23 11.89 -33.52
C CYS A 156 30.75 11.87 -33.71
N VAL A 157 31.21 11.95 -34.95
CA VAL A 157 32.63 11.82 -35.30
C VAL A 157 33.27 13.20 -35.41
N PHE A 158 34.40 13.41 -34.74
CA PHE A 158 35.14 14.68 -34.74
C PHE A 158 36.65 14.42 -34.72
N GLU A 159 37.46 15.46 -34.97
CA GLU A 159 38.92 15.35 -34.91
C GLU A 159 39.45 15.87 -33.57
N THR A 160 40.26 15.07 -32.89
CA THR A 160 41.01 15.47 -31.68
C THR A 160 42.47 15.08 -31.87
N ASP A 161 43.40 16.03 -31.68
CA ASP A 161 44.85 15.79 -31.77
C ASP A 161 45.30 15.02 -33.04
N PHE A 162 44.67 15.30 -34.18
CA PHE A 162 44.89 14.67 -35.49
C PHE A 162 44.42 13.21 -35.61
N GLU A 163 43.62 12.73 -34.67
CA GLU A 163 42.92 11.44 -34.73
C GLU A 163 41.40 11.66 -34.85
N ARG A 164 40.69 10.76 -35.54
CA ARG A 164 39.22 10.78 -35.58
C ARG A 164 38.70 10.09 -34.33
N ASP A 165 38.06 10.86 -33.47
CA ASP A 165 37.43 10.40 -32.23
C ASP A 165 35.90 10.40 -32.39
N CYS A 166 35.19 9.79 -31.44
CA CYS A 166 33.74 9.63 -31.52
C CYS A 166 33.05 9.53 -30.17
N ASP A 167 31.93 10.24 -30.07
CA ASP A 167 30.99 10.11 -28.96
C ASP A 167 29.67 9.53 -29.48
N PHE A 168 29.12 8.53 -28.80
CA PHE A 168 27.78 8.02 -29.10
C PHE A 168 26.75 8.88 -28.36
N THR A 169 26.07 9.74 -29.11
CA THR A 169 25.26 10.84 -28.56
C THR A 169 24.03 11.09 -29.44
N THR A 170 23.23 12.07 -29.05
CA THR A 170 22.09 12.55 -29.82
C THR A 170 22.56 13.47 -30.95
N LYS A 171 21.76 13.56 -32.01
CA LYS A 171 22.00 14.50 -33.11
C LYS A 171 22.11 15.95 -32.64
N GLU A 172 21.30 16.34 -31.66
CA GLU A 172 21.29 17.70 -31.11
C GLU A 172 22.62 18.01 -30.42
N GLU A 173 23.07 17.14 -29.51
CA GLU A 173 24.35 17.27 -28.82
C GLU A 173 25.53 17.29 -29.80
N CYS A 174 25.52 16.44 -30.82
CA CYS A 174 26.56 16.45 -31.85
C CYS A 174 26.62 17.77 -32.62
N ASN A 175 25.46 18.32 -33.01
CA ASN A 175 25.38 19.60 -33.71
C ASN A 175 25.87 20.77 -32.84
N LEU A 176 25.63 20.71 -31.52
CA LEU A 176 26.10 21.73 -30.58
C LEU A 176 27.63 21.79 -30.47
N ARG A 177 28.34 20.70 -30.79
CA ARG A 177 29.81 20.66 -30.85
C ARG A 177 30.37 21.55 -31.97
N GLY A 178 29.65 21.64 -33.09
CA GLY A 178 29.95 22.54 -34.22
C GLY A 178 30.97 22.00 -35.23
N ASP A 179 31.79 21.02 -34.85
CA ASP A 179 32.78 20.32 -35.69
C ASP A 179 32.49 18.81 -35.86
N GLY A 180 31.44 18.30 -35.21
CA GLY A 180 31.04 16.90 -35.29
C GLY A 180 30.22 16.56 -36.53
N GLU A 181 30.50 15.41 -37.12
CA GLU A 181 29.71 14.80 -38.18
C GLU A 181 28.85 13.67 -37.60
N PHE A 182 27.53 13.81 -37.68
CA PHE A 182 26.58 12.89 -37.05
C PHE A 182 26.12 11.77 -38.00
N TYR A 183 26.21 10.53 -37.55
CA TYR A 183 25.80 9.32 -38.27
C TYR A 183 24.69 8.59 -37.50
N SER A 184 23.45 8.88 -37.88
CA SER A 184 22.24 8.32 -37.24
C SER A 184 22.23 6.80 -37.28
N GLY A 185 21.94 6.15 -36.14
CA GLY A 185 21.83 4.70 -36.02
C GLY A 185 23.15 3.93 -36.16
N THR A 186 24.29 4.63 -36.22
CA THR A 186 25.63 4.03 -36.34
C THR A 186 26.34 4.11 -35.00
N LEU A 187 27.10 3.06 -34.62
CA LEU A 187 27.92 3.04 -33.42
C LEU A 187 29.31 3.62 -33.69
N CYS A 188 29.96 4.18 -32.66
CA CYS A 188 31.32 4.73 -32.78
C CYS A 188 32.38 3.70 -33.20
N SER A 189 32.12 2.42 -32.91
CA SER A 189 32.94 1.27 -33.29
C SER A 189 32.84 0.83 -34.75
N ALA A 190 32.02 1.51 -35.56
CA ALA A 190 31.87 1.20 -36.98
C ALA A 190 33.17 1.48 -37.76
N GLU A 191 33.77 0.45 -38.35
CA GLU A 191 35.05 0.57 -39.08
C GLU A 191 34.99 1.59 -40.23
N GLU A 192 33.84 1.73 -40.88
CA GLU A 192 33.62 2.66 -41.99
C GLU A 192 33.72 4.14 -41.59
N LEU A 193 33.58 4.46 -40.30
CA LEU A 193 33.78 5.80 -39.77
C LEU A 193 35.27 6.14 -39.64
N GLY A 194 36.16 5.15 -39.60
CA GLY A 194 37.61 5.35 -39.48
C GLY A 194 38.01 6.09 -38.21
N THR A 195 37.28 5.87 -37.12
CA THR A 195 37.57 6.43 -35.79
C THR A 195 38.59 5.56 -35.06
N ILE A 196 39.09 6.04 -33.93
CA ILE A 196 39.93 5.25 -33.01
C ILE A 196 39.12 4.31 -32.11
N CYS A 197 37.79 4.39 -32.16
CA CYS A 197 36.90 3.60 -31.32
C CYS A 197 36.68 2.22 -31.96
N GLY A 198 36.90 1.17 -31.19
CA GLY A 198 36.82 -0.21 -31.64
C GLY A 198 36.03 -1.11 -30.70
N PRO A 199 35.59 -2.29 -31.19
CA PRO A 199 34.94 -3.31 -30.37
C PRO A 199 35.79 -3.76 -29.18
N THR A 200 35.13 -4.07 -28.06
CA THR A 200 35.80 -4.69 -26.89
C THR A 200 34.92 -5.78 -26.25
N THR A 201 35.47 -6.49 -25.27
CA THR A 201 34.70 -7.40 -24.41
C THR A 201 34.23 -6.75 -23.12
N GLU A 202 34.55 -5.48 -22.88
CA GLU A 202 34.11 -4.74 -21.71
C GLU A 202 32.61 -4.40 -21.83
N THR A 203 31.95 -4.29 -20.69
CA THR A 203 30.53 -3.97 -20.60
C THR A 203 30.30 -2.80 -19.64
N MET A 204 29.10 -2.22 -19.67
CA MET A 204 28.67 -1.14 -18.78
C MET A 204 27.15 -1.12 -18.58
N CYS A 205 26.70 -0.50 -17.48
CA CYS A 205 25.32 -0.05 -17.35
C CYS A 205 25.17 1.35 -17.96
N ALA A 206 24.24 1.51 -18.90
CA ALA A 206 23.94 2.83 -19.44
C ALA A 206 22.99 3.60 -18.48
N PRO A 207 23.23 4.89 -18.22
CA PRO A 207 22.34 5.68 -17.36
C PRO A 207 20.90 5.68 -17.87
N GLY A 208 19.94 5.45 -16.97
CA GLY A 208 18.52 5.38 -17.32
C GLY A 208 18.16 4.16 -18.18
N LYS A 209 18.98 3.11 -18.19
CA LYS A 209 18.67 1.86 -18.87
C LYS A 209 18.76 0.70 -17.89
N ASP A 210 17.94 -0.31 -18.15
CA ASP A 210 17.99 -1.55 -17.38
C ASP A 210 19.10 -2.45 -17.89
N GLU A 211 19.43 -2.37 -19.18
CA GLU A 211 20.27 -3.34 -19.88
C GLU A 211 21.77 -3.16 -19.62
N VAL A 212 22.50 -4.26 -19.81
CA VAL A 212 23.96 -4.25 -19.93
C VAL A 212 24.32 -4.00 -21.39
N TYR A 213 25.20 -3.04 -21.63
CA TYR A 213 25.70 -2.71 -22.96
C TYR A 213 27.16 -3.11 -23.08
N PHE A 214 27.58 -3.49 -24.28
CA PHE A 214 29.00 -3.48 -24.61
C PHE A 214 29.58 -2.07 -24.47
N LYS A 215 30.86 -1.97 -24.15
CA LYS A 215 31.60 -0.70 -24.12
C LYS A 215 32.68 -0.71 -25.19
N ASP A 216 32.77 0.33 -26.01
CA ASP A 216 33.85 0.44 -26.99
C ASP A 216 35.17 0.91 -26.33
N THR A 217 36.27 0.96 -27.08
CA THR A 217 37.58 1.42 -26.57
C THR A 217 37.61 2.90 -26.17
N CYS A 218 36.65 3.70 -26.62
CA CYS A 218 36.49 5.12 -26.27
C CYS A 218 35.58 5.31 -25.04
N GLY A 219 34.94 4.25 -24.54
CA GLY A 219 34.04 4.28 -23.40
C GLY A 219 32.57 4.49 -23.76
N ASN A 220 32.20 4.50 -25.04
CA ASN A 220 30.82 4.65 -25.46
C ASN A 220 30.03 3.35 -25.27
N PRO A 221 28.72 3.43 -24.98
CA PRO A 221 27.84 2.28 -25.02
C PRO A 221 27.67 1.81 -26.48
N GLY A 222 27.91 0.52 -26.70
CA GLY A 222 27.58 -0.20 -27.93
C GLY A 222 26.13 -0.70 -27.91
N ASN A 223 25.90 -1.88 -28.46
CA ASN A 223 24.62 -2.56 -28.33
C ASN A 223 24.53 -3.36 -27.02
N ILE A 224 23.31 -3.81 -26.71
CA ILE A 224 23.04 -4.72 -25.58
C ILE A 224 24.02 -5.90 -25.65
N TYR A 225 24.60 -6.27 -24.51
CA TYR A 225 25.56 -7.35 -24.41
C TYR A 225 24.94 -8.68 -24.87
N ASP A 226 25.58 -9.32 -25.87
CA ASP A 226 25.27 -10.67 -26.31
C ASP A 226 26.61 -11.38 -26.55
N ALA A 227 26.90 -12.41 -25.75
CA ALA A 227 28.18 -13.10 -25.80
C ALA A 227 28.50 -13.74 -27.17
N THR A 228 27.50 -13.95 -28.02
CA THR A 228 27.67 -14.48 -29.38
C THR A 228 28.02 -13.40 -30.41
N LYS A 229 27.94 -12.12 -30.03
CA LYS A 229 28.10 -10.97 -30.92
C LYS A 229 29.43 -10.21 -30.76
N VAL A 230 30.31 -10.69 -29.89
CA VAL A 230 31.63 -10.06 -29.65
C VAL A 230 32.42 -9.85 -30.95
N GLU A 231 32.38 -10.82 -31.88
CA GLU A 231 33.08 -10.76 -33.18
C GLU A 231 32.14 -10.40 -34.36
N ASP A 232 30.90 -9.98 -34.09
CA ASP A 232 29.90 -9.67 -35.13
C ASP A 232 30.04 -8.21 -35.59
N GLN A 233 30.67 -8.01 -36.75
CA GLN A 233 30.93 -6.68 -37.31
C GLN A 233 29.65 -5.86 -37.54
N GLU A 234 28.54 -6.50 -37.94
CA GLU A 234 27.28 -5.78 -38.17
C GLU A 234 26.71 -5.27 -36.83
N TYR A 235 26.82 -6.09 -35.77
CA TYR A 235 26.40 -5.76 -34.42
C TYR A 235 27.23 -4.63 -33.79
N TRP A 236 28.48 -4.45 -34.20
CA TRP A 236 29.33 -3.32 -33.78
C TRP A 236 29.24 -2.10 -34.71
N THR A 237 28.50 -2.20 -35.82
CA THR A 237 28.33 -1.09 -36.78
C THR A 237 27.03 -0.34 -36.55
N ASN A 238 25.92 -1.07 -36.38
CA ASN A 238 24.58 -0.47 -36.35
C ASN A 238 23.91 -0.66 -34.99
N VAL A 239 23.18 0.36 -34.55
CA VAL A 239 22.33 0.27 -33.35
C VAL A 239 21.26 -0.79 -33.56
N LYS A 240 21.12 -1.70 -32.60
CA LYS A 240 20.11 -2.77 -32.57
C LYS A 240 19.04 -2.45 -31.52
N ARG A 241 17.79 -2.75 -31.85
CA ARG A 241 16.69 -2.61 -30.91
C ARG A 241 16.72 -3.72 -29.87
N LYS A 242 16.04 -3.50 -28.74
CA LYS A 242 15.90 -4.48 -27.65
C LYS A 242 15.37 -5.83 -28.13
N ASP A 243 14.45 -5.86 -29.08
CA ASP A 243 13.86 -7.08 -29.65
C ASP A 243 14.71 -7.76 -30.74
N GLU A 244 15.76 -7.08 -31.20
CA GLU A 244 16.75 -7.63 -32.13
C GLU A 244 17.98 -8.19 -31.39
N SER A 245 18.04 -7.99 -30.08
CA SER A 245 19.09 -8.47 -29.17
C SER A 245 18.69 -9.79 -28.52
N CYS A 246 19.65 -10.42 -27.82
CA CYS A 246 19.42 -11.68 -27.11
C CYS A 246 18.24 -11.61 -26.13
N GLY A 247 17.56 -12.73 -25.89
CA GLY A 247 16.68 -12.90 -24.72
C GLY A 247 15.50 -11.94 -24.57
N PHE A 248 15.03 -11.31 -25.65
CA PHE A 248 13.94 -10.35 -25.59
C PHE A 248 12.68 -10.91 -24.90
N GLY A 249 12.15 -10.16 -23.92
CA GLY A 249 10.94 -10.51 -23.18
C GLY A 249 11.10 -11.60 -22.13
N GLN A 250 12.32 -11.86 -21.64
CA GLN A 250 12.61 -12.93 -20.66
C GLN A 250 13.26 -12.44 -19.35
N GLY A 251 13.47 -11.13 -19.17
CA GLY A 251 14.21 -10.58 -18.03
C GLY A 251 15.72 -10.90 -18.03
N ASN A 252 16.15 -12.11 -18.39
CA ASN A 252 17.56 -12.53 -18.46
C ASN A 252 18.32 -12.40 -17.13
N ALA A 253 17.62 -12.47 -16.00
CA ALA A 253 18.22 -12.47 -14.67
C ALA A 253 19.33 -13.53 -14.58
N ASN A 254 20.51 -13.10 -14.14
CA ASN A 254 21.73 -13.88 -13.98
C ASN A 254 22.21 -14.62 -15.25
N ASN A 255 21.70 -14.26 -16.44
CA ASN A 255 22.12 -14.86 -17.70
C ASN A 255 23.52 -14.37 -18.08
N ARG A 256 24.47 -15.30 -18.09
CA ARG A 256 25.89 -14.99 -18.33
C ARG A 256 26.20 -14.53 -19.75
N ASP A 257 25.28 -14.77 -20.69
CA ASP A 257 25.49 -14.55 -22.12
C ASP A 257 24.63 -13.40 -22.69
N CYS A 258 23.71 -12.84 -21.89
CA CYS A 258 22.75 -11.86 -22.38
C CYS A 258 22.53 -10.71 -21.40
N GLY A 259 22.71 -9.49 -21.90
CA GLY A 259 22.54 -8.24 -21.17
C GLY A 259 21.18 -7.58 -21.32
N ASN A 260 20.20 -8.26 -21.92
CA ASN A 260 18.89 -7.69 -22.22
C ASN A 260 17.97 -7.72 -20.99
N CYS A 261 18.29 -6.88 -20.01
CA CYS A 261 17.58 -6.86 -18.74
C CYS A 261 16.18 -6.26 -18.88
N ASP A 262 15.29 -6.57 -17.95
CA ASP A 262 13.95 -6.00 -17.88
C ASP A 262 13.55 -5.85 -16.42
N TYR A 263 13.43 -4.59 -15.97
CA TYR A 263 13.16 -4.28 -14.57
C TYR A 263 11.80 -4.84 -14.12
N LEU A 264 10.79 -4.79 -14.98
CA LEU A 264 9.45 -5.28 -14.64
C LEU A 264 9.41 -6.81 -14.55
N GLU A 265 10.28 -7.49 -15.29
CA GLU A 265 10.48 -8.95 -15.20
C GLU A 265 11.56 -9.33 -14.17
N GLY A 266 11.97 -8.39 -13.31
CA GLY A 266 12.83 -8.67 -12.16
C GLY A 266 14.33 -8.72 -12.46
N SER A 267 14.84 -7.98 -13.44
CA SER A 267 16.29 -7.86 -13.63
C SER A 267 16.77 -6.45 -13.95
N PHE A 268 18.00 -6.13 -13.53
CA PHE A 268 18.60 -4.84 -13.82
C PHE A 268 20.13 -4.93 -13.88
N CYS A 269 20.76 -4.09 -14.70
CA CYS A 269 22.21 -4.06 -14.83
C CYS A 269 22.89 -3.74 -13.49
N ARG A 270 23.74 -4.66 -13.03
CA ARG A 270 24.63 -4.45 -11.88
C ARG A 270 26.01 -5.01 -12.19
N ASP A 271 27.00 -4.53 -11.44
CA ASP A 271 28.32 -5.16 -11.47
C ASP A 271 28.26 -6.58 -10.88
N GLU A 272 29.14 -7.46 -11.36
CA GLU A 272 29.15 -8.88 -11.00
C GLU A 272 29.33 -9.14 -9.48
N ASN A 273 30.01 -8.25 -8.76
CA ASN A 273 30.21 -8.41 -7.32
C ASN A 273 28.91 -8.14 -6.56
N SER A 274 28.17 -7.11 -6.97
CA SER A 274 26.84 -6.81 -6.43
C SER A 274 25.80 -7.86 -6.84
N ALA A 275 25.93 -8.44 -8.04
CA ALA A 275 25.04 -9.50 -8.53
C ALA A 275 25.35 -10.88 -7.91
N GLY A 276 26.57 -11.10 -7.41
CA GLY A 276 27.01 -12.41 -6.92
C GLY A 276 27.22 -13.46 -8.02
N THR A 277 27.22 -13.05 -9.29
CA THR A 277 27.42 -13.91 -10.45
C THR A 277 28.15 -13.14 -11.56
N SER A 278 28.96 -13.87 -12.35
CA SER A 278 29.81 -13.28 -13.38
C SER A 278 29.29 -13.53 -14.79
N PRO A 279 29.27 -12.52 -15.68
CA PRO A 279 28.98 -12.73 -17.10
C PRO A 279 30.10 -13.55 -17.77
N ARG A 280 29.94 -13.87 -19.06
CA ARG A 280 31.01 -14.49 -19.85
C ARG A 280 32.11 -13.48 -20.20
N TYR A 281 31.73 -12.23 -20.44
CA TYR A 281 32.61 -11.12 -20.79
C TYR A 281 32.19 -9.85 -20.07
N GLY A 282 33.16 -8.99 -19.75
CA GLY A 282 32.95 -7.76 -19.00
C GLY A 282 32.64 -8.03 -17.53
N ASP A 283 32.18 -6.99 -16.84
CA ASP A 283 32.02 -6.98 -15.38
C ASP A 283 30.57 -6.70 -14.94
N TYR A 284 29.63 -6.61 -15.89
CA TYR A 284 28.22 -6.27 -15.65
C TYR A 284 27.29 -7.36 -16.17
N ILE A 285 26.20 -7.59 -15.44
CA ILE A 285 25.18 -8.60 -15.75
C ILE A 285 23.78 -8.07 -15.39
N CYS A 286 22.74 -8.62 -16.01
CA CYS A 286 21.38 -8.48 -15.53
C CYS A 286 21.26 -9.22 -14.19
N ALA A 287 21.40 -8.50 -13.08
CA ALA A 287 21.22 -9.07 -11.76
C ALA A 287 19.76 -9.37 -11.50
N ASP A 288 19.50 -10.48 -10.84
CA ASP A 288 18.18 -10.85 -10.34
C ASP A 288 17.74 -9.88 -9.23
N LEU A 289 16.49 -9.39 -9.34
CA LEU A 289 15.86 -8.48 -8.38
C LEU A 289 14.81 -9.17 -7.51
N ASN A 290 14.61 -10.47 -7.68
CA ASN A 290 13.82 -11.28 -6.78
C ASN A 290 14.45 -11.33 -5.39
N CYS A 291 13.61 -11.52 -4.39
CA CYS A 291 14.01 -11.53 -2.99
C CYS A 291 13.82 -12.91 -2.39
N ILE A 292 14.51 -13.15 -1.28
CA ILE A 292 14.24 -14.29 -0.41
C ILE A 292 13.70 -13.73 0.89
N ASP A 293 12.47 -14.11 1.25
CA ASP A 293 11.87 -13.67 2.51
C ASP A 293 12.46 -14.42 3.72
N GLU A 294 12.06 -14.01 4.93
CA GLU A 294 12.60 -14.58 6.18
C GLU A 294 12.30 -16.08 6.35
N SER A 295 11.31 -16.60 5.64
CA SER A 295 10.97 -18.04 5.63
C SER A 295 11.81 -18.84 4.63
N GLY A 296 12.61 -18.16 3.80
CA GLY A 296 13.38 -18.75 2.72
C GLY A 296 12.57 -18.92 1.43
N GLN A 297 11.39 -18.30 1.32
CA GLN A 297 10.58 -18.33 0.10
C GLN A 297 11.06 -17.24 -0.87
N GLU A 298 11.18 -17.62 -2.15
CA GLU A 298 11.46 -16.68 -3.22
C GLU A 298 10.23 -15.81 -3.49
N ARG A 299 10.46 -14.52 -3.65
CA ARG A 299 9.46 -13.49 -3.94
C ARG A 299 9.88 -12.75 -5.19
N ASN A 300 8.97 -12.64 -6.14
CA ASN A 300 9.23 -11.93 -7.39
C ASN A 300 9.42 -10.44 -7.11
N HIS A 301 10.24 -9.79 -7.93
CA HIS A 301 10.37 -8.34 -7.88
C HIS A 301 9.00 -7.64 -7.99
N GLY A 302 8.72 -6.73 -7.05
CA GLY A 302 7.46 -6.00 -6.97
C GLY A 302 6.37 -6.70 -6.17
N GLU A 303 6.55 -7.96 -5.76
CA GLU A 303 5.59 -8.63 -4.88
C GLU A 303 5.55 -7.97 -3.51
N SER A 304 4.35 -7.96 -2.95
CA SER A 304 4.13 -7.56 -1.56
C SER A 304 3.23 -8.54 -0.82
N TRP A 305 3.47 -8.67 0.48
CA TRP A 305 2.76 -9.63 1.34
C TRP A 305 2.59 -9.10 2.75
N CYS A 306 1.70 -9.73 3.49
CA CYS A 306 1.38 -9.32 4.85
C CYS A 306 2.16 -10.12 5.89
N ILE A 307 2.75 -9.39 6.83
CA ILE A 307 3.34 -9.94 8.04
C ILE A 307 2.65 -9.28 9.23
N SER A 308 2.40 -10.06 10.28
CA SER A 308 1.86 -9.54 11.54
C SER A 308 2.69 -10.05 12.70
N ASP A 309 2.86 -9.21 13.71
CA ASP A 309 3.39 -9.63 15.02
C ASP A 309 2.40 -10.55 15.76
N ASP A 310 1.16 -10.62 15.27
CA ASP A 310 0.11 -11.41 15.87
C ASP A 310 0.17 -12.90 15.51
N LYS A 311 -0.22 -13.74 16.47
CA LYS A 311 -0.33 -15.20 16.32
C LYS A 311 -1.69 -15.72 16.81
N GLY A 312 -2.66 -14.83 17.04
CA GLY A 312 -4.01 -15.14 17.47
C GLY A 312 -4.92 -15.55 16.31
N GLY A 313 -6.06 -16.16 16.64
CA GLY A 313 -7.21 -16.22 15.73
C GLY A 313 -8.07 -14.96 15.83
N ASP A 314 -9.26 -15.00 15.25
CA ASP A 314 -10.20 -13.86 15.24
C ASP A 314 -10.40 -13.24 16.64
N GLY A 315 -10.10 -11.94 16.75
CA GLY A 315 -10.24 -11.17 17.99
C GLY A 315 -9.28 -11.58 19.11
N GLN A 316 -8.15 -12.21 18.80
CA GLN A 316 -7.15 -12.65 19.78
C GLN A 316 -5.82 -11.90 19.63
N ASP A 317 -5.85 -10.68 19.10
CA ASP A 317 -4.62 -9.95 18.83
C ASP A 317 -3.85 -9.61 20.11
N ARG A 318 -2.54 -9.79 20.04
CA ARG A 318 -1.64 -9.46 21.15
C ARG A 318 -1.56 -7.95 21.37
N VAL A 319 -1.40 -7.54 22.63
CA VAL A 319 -1.27 -6.12 22.99
C VAL A 319 -0.02 -5.51 22.34
N GLY A 320 -0.21 -4.41 21.63
CA GLY A 320 0.86 -3.70 20.91
C GLY A 320 1.36 -4.36 19.62
N SER A 321 0.71 -5.43 19.16
CA SER A 321 0.99 -6.02 17.84
C SER A 321 0.64 -5.04 16.71
N ARG A 322 1.32 -5.21 15.57
CA ARG A 322 1.12 -4.41 14.36
C ARG A 322 1.11 -5.30 13.13
N PHE A 323 0.51 -4.77 12.07
CA PHE A 323 0.60 -5.33 10.72
C PHE A 323 1.66 -4.59 9.93
N PHE A 324 2.29 -5.31 9.02
CA PHE A 324 3.33 -4.80 8.15
C PHE A 324 3.06 -5.28 6.73
N ARG A 325 3.24 -4.38 5.77
CA ARG A 325 3.40 -4.72 4.37
C ARG A 325 4.87 -4.94 4.09
N TYR A 326 5.22 -6.12 3.63
CA TYR A 326 6.56 -6.40 3.12
C TYR A 326 6.52 -6.28 1.59
N LEU A 327 7.59 -5.76 1.01
CA LEU A 327 7.74 -5.51 -0.41
C LEU A 327 9.10 -6.03 -0.88
N CYS A 328 9.12 -6.85 -1.92
CA CYS A 328 10.35 -7.18 -2.63
C CYS A 328 10.67 -6.10 -3.65
N ILE A 329 11.78 -5.39 -3.46
CA ILE A 329 12.23 -4.36 -4.41
C ILE A 329 13.75 -4.40 -4.51
N ASN A 330 14.26 -4.44 -5.74
CA ASN A 330 15.69 -4.40 -6.03
C ASN A 330 16.52 -5.51 -5.35
N GLY A 331 15.94 -6.71 -5.18
CA GLY A 331 16.58 -7.83 -4.48
C GLY A 331 16.62 -7.66 -2.96
N GLU A 332 15.93 -6.65 -2.42
CA GLU A 332 15.84 -6.38 -0.99
C GLU A 332 14.38 -6.43 -0.53
N VAL A 333 14.16 -7.02 0.65
CA VAL A 333 12.87 -7.00 1.32
C VAL A 333 12.79 -5.73 2.14
N VAL A 334 11.83 -4.87 1.83
CA VAL A 334 11.53 -3.64 2.56
C VAL A 334 10.25 -3.85 3.35
N SER A 335 10.26 -3.52 4.63
CA SER A 335 9.09 -3.59 5.51
C SER A 335 8.49 -2.20 5.73
N GLU A 336 7.19 -2.07 5.57
CA GLU A 336 6.41 -0.86 5.81
C GLU A 336 5.34 -1.16 6.87
N PRO A 337 5.39 -0.54 8.06
CA PRO A 337 4.35 -0.74 9.06
C PRO A 337 3.03 -0.13 8.59
N CYS A 338 1.92 -0.86 8.77
CA CYS A 338 0.59 -0.27 8.74
C CYS A 338 0.37 0.59 10.00
N ALA A 339 -0.71 1.37 10.03
CA ALA A 339 -0.98 2.29 11.12
C ALA A 339 -0.91 1.65 12.53
N ASP A 340 -0.42 2.45 13.48
CA ASP A 340 -0.32 2.09 14.90
C ASP A 340 -1.68 1.67 15.48
N PHE A 341 -1.63 0.93 16.60
CA PHE A 341 -2.83 0.47 17.32
C PHE A 341 -3.80 -0.34 16.47
N ARG A 342 -3.29 -1.03 15.44
CA ARG A 342 -4.12 -1.82 14.50
C ARG A 342 -5.25 -0.99 13.89
N ASN A 343 -5.03 0.31 13.71
CA ASN A 343 -5.95 1.18 12.98
C ASN A 343 -6.01 0.82 11.49
N GLU A 344 -4.95 0.17 10.98
CA GLU A 344 -4.94 -0.49 9.70
C GLU A 344 -4.50 -1.95 9.84
N VAL A 345 -5.06 -2.78 8.98
CA VAL A 345 -4.69 -4.18 8.76
C VAL A 345 -4.01 -4.31 7.42
N CYS A 346 -3.04 -5.21 7.33
CA CYS A 346 -2.49 -5.60 6.04
C CYS A 346 -3.42 -6.64 5.40
N ILE A 347 -3.83 -6.38 4.17
CA ILE A 347 -4.55 -7.34 3.33
C ILE A 347 -3.66 -7.75 2.17
N GLU A 348 -3.67 -9.04 1.84
CA GLU A 348 -2.91 -9.63 0.75
C GLU A 348 -3.85 -10.36 -0.20
N GLU A 349 -3.59 -10.22 -1.49
CA GLU A 349 -4.28 -10.95 -2.55
C GLU A 349 -3.24 -11.56 -3.49
N VAL A 350 -3.48 -12.78 -3.95
CA VAL A 350 -2.66 -13.45 -4.95
C VAL A 350 -3.40 -13.41 -6.27
N VAL A 351 -2.75 -12.87 -7.30
CA VAL A 351 -3.28 -12.83 -8.66
C VAL A 351 -2.52 -13.80 -9.57
N GLU A 352 -3.26 -14.51 -10.40
CA GLU A 352 -2.69 -15.39 -11.43
C GLU A 352 -2.28 -14.55 -12.65
N THR A 353 -0.98 -14.57 -12.96
CA THR A 353 -0.42 -13.86 -14.12
C THR A 353 0.15 -14.86 -15.14
N SER A 354 0.56 -14.37 -16.31
CA SER A 354 1.30 -15.19 -17.27
C SER A 354 2.65 -15.68 -16.74
N GLY A 355 3.21 -14.99 -15.73
CA GLY A 355 4.45 -15.36 -15.04
C GLY A 355 4.25 -16.27 -13.83
N GLY A 356 3.00 -16.61 -13.47
CA GLY A 356 2.64 -17.38 -12.27
C GLY A 356 1.85 -16.56 -11.25
N GLU A 357 1.74 -17.09 -10.04
CA GLU A 357 1.14 -16.37 -8.91
C GLU A 357 1.98 -15.13 -8.58
N PHE A 358 1.29 -14.00 -8.36
CA PHE A 358 1.91 -12.75 -7.95
C PHE A 358 1.14 -12.17 -6.76
N SER A 359 1.80 -11.99 -5.62
CA SER A 359 1.15 -11.45 -4.41
C SER A 359 1.21 -9.92 -4.35
N GLN A 360 0.10 -9.31 -3.97
CA GLN A 360 0.00 -7.87 -3.71
C GLN A 360 -0.63 -7.63 -2.35
N ALA A 361 -0.04 -6.69 -1.59
CA ALA A 361 -0.54 -6.32 -0.28
C ALA A 361 -0.72 -4.82 -0.12
N ALA A 362 -1.67 -4.45 0.73
CA ALA A 362 -1.96 -3.06 1.06
C ALA A 362 -2.41 -2.95 2.53
N CYS A 363 -2.03 -1.83 3.16
CA CYS A 363 -2.63 -1.44 4.43
C CYS A 363 -4.02 -0.85 4.16
N ARG A 364 -5.02 -1.36 4.88
CA ARG A 364 -6.41 -0.91 4.80
C ARG A 364 -6.91 -0.62 6.20
N VAL A 365 -7.76 0.39 6.35
CA VAL A 365 -8.43 0.70 7.62
C VAL A 365 -9.09 -0.55 8.22
N ASN A 366 -8.86 -0.77 9.51
CA ASN A 366 -9.52 -1.79 10.31
C ASN A 366 -10.96 -1.35 10.63
N ARG A 367 -11.96 -2.02 10.05
CA ARG A 367 -13.39 -1.62 10.15
C ARG A 367 -14.10 -2.42 11.24
N TRP A 368 -13.74 -2.16 12.49
CA TRP A 368 -14.24 -2.88 13.66
C TRP A 368 -15.32 -2.11 14.45
N GLN A 369 -15.40 -0.79 14.27
CA GLN A 369 -16.05 0.15 15.18
C GLN A 369 -17.54 -0.14 15.38
N ASP A 370 -18.21 -0.68 14.37
CA ASP A 370 -19.64 -0.94 14.40
C ASP A 370 -19.98 -2.44 14.57
N CYS A 371 -19.00 -3.31 14.86
CA CYS A 371 -19.23 -4.75 15.13
C CYS A 371 -20.23 -4.93 16.28
N LEU A 372 -19.94 -4.36 17.46
CA LEU A 372 -20.76 -4.55 18.67
C LEU A 372 -22.18 -3.98 18.55
N ALA A 373 -22.43 -3.09 17.59
CA ALA A 373 -23.76 -2.56 17.33
C ALA A 373 -24.66 -3.55 16.56
N GLN A 374 -24.07 -4.57 15.92
CA GLN A 374 -24.83 -5.54 15.12
C GLN A 374 -25.46 -6.60 16.02
N THR A 375 -26.76 -6.82 15.81
CA THR A 375 -27.55 -7.78 16.58
C THR A 375 -28.01 -8.98 15.76
N GLU A 376 -27.80 -8.94 14.45
CA GLU A 376 -28.12 -10.01 13.51
C GLU A 376 -26.84 -10.51 12.82
N GLU A 377 -26.74 -11.83 12.64
CA GLU A 377 -25.56 -12.50 12.10
C GLU A 377 -25.24 -12.04 10.66
N ASP A 378 -26.26 -11.92 9.80
CA ASP A 378 -26.08 -11.48 8.40
C ASP A 378 -25.47 -10.07 8.30
N ASP A 379 -25.87 -9.15 9.18
CA ASP A 379 -25.33 -7.78 9.21
C ASP A 379 -23.90 -7.78 9.75
N CYS A 380 -23.60 -8.64 10.72
CA CYS A 380 -22.26 -8.83 11.27
C CYS A 380 -21.26 -9.33 10.21
N LEU A 381 -21.68 -10.27 9.38
CA LEU A 381 -20.80 -10.92 8.39
C LEU A 381 -20.69 -10.13 7.07
N ASN A 382 -21.22 -8.91 7.00
CA ASN A 382 -21.17 -8.07 5.80
C ASN A 382 -19.79 -7.42 5.60
N THR A 383 -18.91 -8.12 4.88
CA THR A 383 -17.53 -7.72 4.58
C THR A 383 -17.40 -6.45 3.74
N ASP A 384 -18.47 -6.00 3.07
CA ASP A 384 -18.46 -4.73 2.34
C ASP A 384 -18.43 -3.54 3.30
N ARG A 385 -18.90 -3.73 4.55
CA ARG A 385 -19.03 -2.67 5.55
C ARG A 385 -18.05 -2.78 6.70
N ARG A 386 -17.70 -3.99 7.13
CA ARG A 386 -17.01 -4.25 8.39
C ARG A 386 -16.12 -5.48 8.33
N ASP A 387 -15.23 -5.61 9.31
CA ASP A 387 -14.33 -6.75 9.49
C ASP A 387 -14.67 -7.46 10.82
N CYS A 388 -15.82 -8.14 10.85
CA CYS A 388 -16.34 -8.77 12.05
C CYS A 388 -16.64 -10.27 11.83
N TYR A 389 -16.65 -11.02 12.93
CA TYR A 389 -17.11 -12.40 12.98
C TYR A 389 -18.26 -12.54 13.99
N TRP A 390 -19.09 -13.56 13.79
CA TRP A 390 -20.20 -13.86 14.69
C TRP A 390 -19.83 -14.96 15.69
N ASN A 391 -19.99 -14.67 16.98
CA ASN A 391 -19.80 -15.65 18.05
C ASN A 391 -21.16 -16.02 18.64
N ASP A 392 -21.69 -17.19 18.26
CA ASP A 392 -23.00 -17.71 18.67
C ASP A 392 -23.09 -18.12 20.16
N LYS A 393 -21.93 -18.33 20.80
CA LYS A 393 -21.80 -18.75 22.20
C LYS A 393 -21.49 -17.62 23.16
N ALA A 394 -21.06 -16.46 22.64
CA ALA A 394 -20.82 -15.28 23.44
C ALA A 394 -22.15 -14.70 23.91
N ILE A 395 -22.14 -14.14 25.12
CA ILE A 395 -23.30 -13.46 25.69
C ILE A 395 -22.94 -12.02 25.95
N PHE A 396 -23.74 -11.14 25.36
CA PHE A 396 -23.64 -9.70 25.53
C PHE A 396 -24.99 -9.15 25.99
N ALA A 397 -24.97 -8.13 26.86
CA ALA A 397 -26.17 -7.57 27.47
C ALA A 397 -27.20 -7.12 26.42
N SER A 398 -26.73 -6.64 25.27
CA SER A 398 -27.56 -6.13 24.17
C SER A 398 -28.35 -7.22 23.43
N ASN A 399 -27.88 -8.47 23.41
CA ASN A 399 -28.38 -9.47 22.46
C ASN A 399 -29.07 -10.70 23.09
N LYS A 400 -29.38 -10.67 24.39
CA LYS A 400 -30.19 -11.69 25.10
C LYS A 400 -29.80 -13.16 24.79
N GLY A 401 -28.52 -13.44 24.62
CA GLY A 401 -28.01 -14.79 24.35
C GLY A 401 -28.19 -15.29 22.90
N ARG A 402 -28.34 -14.39 21.91
CA ARG A 402 -28.43 -14.75 20.47
C ARG A 402 -27.08 -14.76 19.73
N GLY A 403 -25.96 -14.58 20.42
CA GLY A 403 -24.64 -14.39 19.82
C GLY A 403 -24.21 -12.92 19.80
N VAL A 404 -22.93 -12.69 19.49
CA VAL A 404 -22.27 -11.38 19.56
C VAL A 404 -21.44 -11.18 18.31
N CYS A 405 -21.57 -10.02 17.70
CA CYS A 405 -20.70 -9.62 16.59
C CYS A 405 -19.42 -8.97 17.13
N LEU A 406 -18.27 -9.53 16.77
CA LEU A 406 -16.97 -9.17 17.32
C LEU A 406 -15.97 -8.83 16.20
N PRO A 407 -15.01 -7.93 16.43
CA PRO A 407 -13.96 -7.64 15.46
C PRO A 407 -13.09 -8.85 15.13
N VAL A 408 -12.81 -9.08 13.83
CA VAL A 408 -11.79 -10.07 13.41
C VAL A 408 -10.41 -9.64 13.87
N THR A 409 -10.11 -8.35 13.71
CA THR A 409 -8.90 -7.72 14.26
C THR A 409 -9.32 -6.74 15.33
N SER A 410 -8.99 -7.05 16.58
CA SER A 410 -9.26 -6.17 17.71
C SER A 410 -8.54 -4.83 17.55
N PRO A 411 -9.12 -3.69 17.94
CA PRO A 411 -8.39 -2.44 17.98
C PRO A 411 -7.28 -2.48 19.03
N GLY A 412 -6.13 -1.89 18.72
CA GLY A 412 -5.15 -1.55 19.73
C GLY A 412 -5.64 -0.38 20.58
N LEU A 413 -5.33 -0.39 21.88
CA LEU A 413 -5.75 0.64 22.81
C LEU A 413 -4.55 1.31 23.46
N GLU A 414 -4.67 2.62 23.70
CA GLU A 414 -3.69 3.36 24.48
C GLU A 414 -3.87 3.03 25.97
N PHE A 415 -3.12 2.03 26.47
CA PHE A 415 -3.26 1.60 27.87
C PHE A 415 -2.88 2.69 28.90
N TRP A 416 -2.13 3.71 28.48
CA TRP A 416 -1.77 4.88 29.30
C TRP A 416 -2.83 5.99 29.27
N ASN A 417 -3.75 5.96 28.30
CA ASN A 417 -4.88 6.88 28.20
C ASN A 417 -6.13 6.18 28.74
N SER A 418 -6.28 6.22 30.06
CA SER A 418 -7.12 5.27 30.78
C SER A 418 -8.63 5.45 30.61
N GLU A 419 -9.12 6.64 30.24
CA GLU A 419 -10.57 6.90 30.22
C GLU A 419 -11.26 6.29 29.00
N GLU A 420 -10.72 6.49 27.80
CA GLU A 420 -11.27 5.92 26.56
C GLU A 420 -11.12 4.40 26.51
N SER A 421 -9.91 3.91 26.78
CA SER A 421 -9.62 2.47 26.81
C SER A 421 -10.51 1.74 27.82
N GLN A 422 -10.78 2.34 28.99
CA GLN A 422 -11.75 1.78 29.95
C GLN A 422 -13.18 1.83 29.44
N GLY A 423 -13.58 2.88 28.72
CA GLY A 423 -14.88 2.98 28.09
C GLY A 423 -15.12 1.85 27.09
N ILE A 424 -14.14 1.57 26.22
CA ILE A 424 -14.18 0.45 25.28
C ILE A 424 -14.25 -0.88 26.03
N CYS A 425 -13.31 -1.16 26.94
CA CYS A 425 -13.31 -2.41 27.70
C CYS A 425 -14.59 -2.62 28.53
N ALA A 426 -15.19 -1.54 29.03
CA ALA A 426 -16.43 -1.61 29.80
C ALA A 426 -17.64 -2.05 28.97
N GLN A 427 -17.59 -1.96 27.64
CA GLN A 427 -18.65 -2.47 26.77
C GLN A 427 -18.81 -3.99 26.92
N ALA A 428 -17.72 -4.72 27.19
CA ALA A 428 -17.76 -6.16 27.46
C ALA A 428 -18.24 -6.54 28.86
N ASN A 429 -18.55 -5.58 29.74
CA ASN A 429 -19.06 -5.90 31.07
C ASN A 429 -20.47 -6.51 30.95
N VAL A 430 -20.62 -7.74 31.45
CA VAL A 430 -21.90 -8.45 31.46
C VAL A 430 -22.32 -8.82 32.88
N GLU A 431 -23.59 -8.53 33.20
CA GLU A 431 -24.28 -9.13 34.34
C GLU A 431 -25.20 -10.23 33.83
N CYS A 432 -24.97 -11.46 34.28
CA CYS A 432 -25.84 -12.58 33.96
C CYS A 432 -26.67 -13.00 35.17
N VAL A 433 -28.00 -12.89 35.04
CA VAL A 433 -28.96 -13.25 36.08
C VAL A 433 -29.49 -14.65 35.81
N VAL A 434 -29.19 -15.59 36.70
CA VAL A 434 -29.63 -16.99 36.61
C VAL A 434 -30.93 -17.18 37.38
N THR A 435 -31.95 -17.75 36.72
CA THR A 435 -33.23 -18.04 37.37
C THR A 435 -33.29 -19.51 37.78
N PHE A 436 -33.62 -19.77 39.05
CA PHE A 436 -33.86 -21.12 39.56
C PHE A 436 -35.33 -21.33 39.94
N GLU A 437 -35.89 -22.47 39.53
CA GLU A 437 -37.18 -22.94 40.04
C GLU A 437 -36.97 -23.87 41.23
N LYS A 438 -37.73 -23.64 42.30
CA LYS A 438 -37.67 -24.50 43.50
C LYS A 438 -38.57 -25.71 43.34
N GLY A 439 -38.00 -26.89 43.49
CA GLY A 439 -38.74 -28.15 43.50
C GLY A 439 -39.63 -28.33 44.74
N LEU A 440 -40.76 -29.03 44.56
CA LEU A 440 -41.73 -29.30 45.63
C LEU A 440 -41.16 -30.07 46.84
N PHE A 441 -40.04 -30.78 46.66
CA PHE A 441 -39.40 -31.61 47.69
C PHE A 441 -37.98 -31.14 48.06
N GLY A 442 -37.64 -29.90 47.72
CA GLY A 442 -36.28 -29.36 47.86
C GLY A 442 -35.42 -29.62 46.61
N GLY A 443 -34.41 -28.77 46.41
CA GLY A 443 -33.62 -28.69 45.18
C GLY A 443 -34.00 -27.46 44.33
N GLU A 444 -33.03 -26.95 43.60
CA GLU A 444 -33.16 -25.82 42.68
C GLU A 444 -32.78 -26.32 41.28
N GLU A 445 -33.69 -26.15 40.31
CA GLU A 445 -33.44 -26.45 38.91
C GLU A 445 -33.24 -25.12 38.17
N CYS A 446 -32.13 -24.98 37.45
CA CYS A 446 -31.92 -23.78 36.65
C CYS A 446 -32.92 -23.74 35.47
N LYS A 447 -33.55 -22.59 35.27
CA LYS A 447 -34.57 -22.35 34.23
C LYS A 447 -34.06 -21.45 33.11
N ASP A 448 -33.38 -20.36 33.48
CA ASP A 448 -32.93 -19.34 32.53
C ASP A 448 -31.47 -18.96 32.81
N ASN A 449 -30.72 -18.69 31.74
CA ASN A 449 -29.31 -18.29 31.71
C ASN A 449 -28.36 -19.25 32.45
N CYS A 450 -28.61 -20.56 32.32
CA CYS A 450 -27.85 -21.61 33.01
C CYS A 450 -26.39 -21.70 32.53
N GLU A 451 -26.10 -21.23 31.32
CA GLU A 451 -24.77 -21.15 30.75
C GLU A 451 -23.81 -20.22 31.51
N CYS A 452 -24.34 -19.33 32.35
CA CYS A 452 -23.55 -18.44 33.21
C CYS A 452 -22.95 -19.13 34.43
N ILE A 453 -23.41 -20.33 34.76
CA ILE A 453 -22.85 -21.18 35.84
C ILE A 453 -22.11 -22.40 35.29
N GLU A 454 -22.02 -22.54 33.96
CA GLU A 454 -21.22 -23.57 33.32
C GLU A 454 -19.72 -23.29 33.42
N GLU A 455 -18.91 -24.35 33.40
CA GLU A 455 -17.46 -24.21 33.27
C GLU A 455 -17.12 -23.59 31.89
N GLY A 456 -16.18 -22.64 31.89
CA GLY A 456 -15.79 -21.90 30.68
C GLY A 456 -16.50 -20.56 30.44
N TRP A 457 -17.48 -20.16 31.27
CA TRP A 457 -18.09 -18.83 31.16
C TRP A 457 -17.08 -17.69 31.17
N ILE A 458 -16.14 -17.71 32.12
CA ILE A 458 -15.10 -16.68 32.29
C ILE A 458 -14.18 -16.64 31.07
N GLU A 459 -13.83 -17.81 30.52
CA GLU A 459 -12.97 -17.91 29.33
C GLU A 459 -13.66 -17.32 28.10
N ARG A 460 -14.93 -17.69 27.85
CA ARG A 460 -15.74 -17.12 26.75
C ARG A 460 -15.92 -15.61 26.86
N GLN A 461 -16.15 -15.10 28.08
CA GLN A 461 -16.22 -13.66 28.30
C GLN A 461 -14.85 -12.99 28.15
N GLY A 462 -13.77 -13.69 28.49
CA GLY A 462 -12.41 -13.26 28.20
C GLY A 462 -12.17 -13.06 26.70
N GLU A 463 -12.62 -14.01 25.87
CA GLU A 463 -12.56 -13.89 24.40
C GLU A 463 -13.30 -12.65 23.89
N VAL A 464 -14.48 -12.35 24.43
CA VAL A 464 -15.22 -11.12 24.10
C VAL A 464 -14.41 -9.89 24.49
N CYS A 465 -13.83 -9.86 25.70
CA CYS A 465 -12.98 -8.76 26.12
C CYS A 465 -11.80 -8.55 25.17
N THR A 466 -11.08 -9.62 24.82
CA THR A 466 -9.91 -9.52 23.92
C THR A 466 -10.31 -9.11 22.50
N ALA A 467 -11.47 -9.55 22.00
CA ALA A 467 -11.89 -9.21 20.65
C ALA A 467 -12.25 -7.73 20.48
N ILE A 468 -12.73 -7.07 21.54
CA ILE A 468 -13.11 -5.65 21.48
C ILE A 468 -11.93 -4.69 21.69
N GLY A 469 -10.73 -5.22 21.95
CA GLY A 469 -9.49 -4.46 22.03
C GLY A 469 -8.47 -5.06 23.00
N ASP A 470 -7.51 -4.26 23.46
CA ASP A 470 -6.50 -4.68 24.45
C ASP A 470 -7.06 -4.84 25.89
N CYS A 471 -8.21 -5.52 26.03
CA CYS A 471 -8.97 -5.67 27.27
C CYS A 471 -8.86 -7.08 27.85
N GLY A 472 -9.21 -7.21 29.13
CA GLY A 472 -9.23 -8.50 29.82
C GLY A 472 -7.83 -9.06 30.09
N TYR A 473 -7.74 -10.38 30.20
CA TYR A 473 -6.47 -11.08 30.32
C TYR A 473 -5.87 -11.25 28.93
N ASN A 474 -4.71 -10.63 28.68
CA ASN A 474 -4.03 -10.66 27.39
C ASN A 474 -2.50 -10.72 27.58
N VAL A 475 -1.79 -11.11 26.53
CA VAL A 475 -0.33 -11.10 26.41
C VAL A 475 0.10 -10.02 25.43
N ASN A 476 1.26 -9.42 25.65
CA ASN A 476 1.81 -8.48 24.68
C ASN A 476 2.41 -9.21 23.46
N TRP A 477 2.76 -8.45 22.42
CA TRP A 477 3.38 -8.99 21.20
C TRP A 477 4.66 -9.80 21.48
N ALA A 478 5.41 -9.47 22.55
CA ALA A 478 6.59 -10.20 23.00
C ALA A 478 6.28 -11.50 23.78
N GLY A 479 5.01 -11.76 24.11
CA GLY A 479 4.55 -12.96 24.83
C GLY A 479 4.51 -12.83 26.35
N ASP A 480 4.68 -11.62 26.90
CA ASP A 480 4.58 -11.39 28.34
C ASP A 480 3.14 -11.14 28.79
N GLU A 481 2.75 -11.75 29.90
CA GLU A 481 1.46 -11.50 30.55
C GLU A 481 1.42 -10.14 31.24
N GLY A 482 0.24 -9.52 31.26
CA GLY A 482 -0.02 -8.34 32.07
C GLY A 482 0.19 -8.60 33.57
N TYR A 483 0.76 -7.63 34.29
CA TYR A 483 0.98 -7.70 35.75
C TYR A 483 -0.32 -7.75 36.58
N LYS A 484 -1.47 -7.46 35.96
CA LYS A 484 -2.82 -7.60 36.51
C LYS A 484 -3.58 -8.63 35.67
N LYS A 485 -4.58 -9.25 36.28
CA LYS A 485 -5.49 -10.18 35.58
C LYS A 485 -6.35 -9.53 34.49
N GLY A 486 -6.56 -8.22 34.56
CA GLY A 486 -7.34 -7.48 33.56
C GLY A 486 -8.86 -7.60 33.66
N TYR A 487 -9.40 -8.42 34.57
CA TYR A 487 -10.85 -8.56 34.82
C TYR A 487 -11.17 -8.80 36.30
N GLU A 488 -12.44 -8.55 36.68
CA GLU A 488 -13.03 -8.93 37.97
C GLU A 488 -14.26 -9.81 37.75
N TYR A 489 -14.44 -10.84 38.59
CA TYR A 489 -15.63 -11.70 38.55
C TYR A 489 -16.34 -11.71 39.91
N ARG A 490 -17.66 -11.52 39.89
CA ARG A 490 -18.49 -11.41 41.09
C ARG A 490 -19.71 -12.33 40.99
N ILE A 491 -20.01 -13.03 42.08
CA ILE A 491 -21.26 -13.79 42.25
C ILE A 491 -22.04 -13.12 43.39
N ASN A 492 -23.27 -12.68 43.12
CA ASN A 492 -24.12 -12.00 44.10
C ASN A 492 -23.40 -10.85 44.83
N GLY A 493 -22.67 -10.03 44.05
CA GLY A 493 -21.88 -8.90 44.55
C GLY A 493 -20.57 -9.25 45.27
N LYS A 494 -20.29 -10.54 45.52
CA LYS A 494 -19.05 -10.99 46.16
C LYS A 494 -17.99 -11.27 45.12
N LEU A 495 -16.84 -10.59 45.25
CA LEU A 495 -15.65 -10.87 44.45
C LEU A 495 -15.22 -12.32 44.65
N GLN A 496 -15.09 -13.04 43.55
CA GLN A 496 -14.60 -14.40 43.56
C GLN A 496 -13.07 -14.39 43.49
N LYS A 497 -12.43 -15.26 44.26
CA LYS A 497 -11.03 -15.58 44.01
C LYS A 497 -11.04 -16.56 42.83
N ASN A 498 -10.55 -16.12 41.68
CA ASN A 498 -10.57 -16.95 40.47
C ASN A 498 -9.87 -18.29 40.71
N ARG A 499 -10.31 -19.31 39.96
CA ARG A 499 -9.61 -20.59 39.78
C ARG A 499 -8.22 -20.37 39.17
#